data_AF-A0A0F9BKV2-F1
#
_entry.id   AF-A0A0F9BKV2-F1
#
_cell.length_a   1.000
_cell.length_b   1.000
_cell.length_c   1.000
_cell.angle_alpha   90.00
_cell.angle_beta   90.00
_cell.angle_gamma   90.00
#
_symmetry.space_group_name_H-M   'P 1'
#
loop_
_entity.id
_entity.type
_entity.pdbx_description
1 polymer ?
#
loop_
_entity_poly.entity_id
_entity_poly.type
_entity_poly.pdbx_seq_one_letter_code
_entity_poly.pdbx_strand_id
1 'polypeptide(L)'
;MTAPNAKPEAATSHKEDNPKGSTSSKPIIPSWRSAIVAWYAGGAKPPLTIMREAAKHGVADRIPPVTKDRVRALTLAGFDAEDLVAAVPELNPIHVIDLAERVPGEAMSILDKHLQGYTPLEIEARVDTSRPSVYYWLSKAGLKPHKRSRDELSVRQRRQIVRAFNNGEPMTVIASRFNASIDQVRYAVKQAS
;
A
#
# COMPACT_ATOMS: atom_id res chain seq x y z
N MET A 1 68.96 -45.67 -28.61
CA MET A 1 67.52 -45.50 -28.35
C MET A 1 67.36 -44.39 -27.33
N THR A 2 66.60 -43.37 -27.70
CA THR A 2 66.68 -41.99 -27.21
C THR A 2 65.93 -41.80 -25.88
N ALA A 3 66.57 -41.17 -24.90
CA ALA A 3 65.98 -40.83 -23.60
C ALA A 3 65.14 -39.54 -23.68
N PRO A 4 63.99 -39.44 -22.97
CA PRO A 4 63.23 -38.21 -22.88
C PRO A 4 63.74 -37.29 -21.76
N ASN A 5 63.80 -36.02 -22.12
CA ASN A 5 64.30 -34.88 -21.38
C ASN A 5 63.19 -34.33 -20.46
N ALA A 6 63.39 -34.37 -19.14
CA ALA A 6 62.45 -33.83 -18.15
C ALA A 6 62.76 -32.36 -17.85
N LYS A 7 61.80 -31.48 -18.13
CA LYS A 7 61.80 -30.04 -17.82
C LYS A 7 61.39 -29.83 -16.35
N PRO A 8 62.02 -28.94 -15.57
CA PRO A 8 61.55 -28.60 -14.23
C PRO A 8 60.43 -27.56 -14.27
N GLU A 9 59.35 -27.81 -13.53
CA GLU A 9 58.25 -26.86 -13.28
C GLU A 9 58.68 -25.79 -12.28
N ALA A 10 58.40 -24.53 -12.62
CA ALA A 10 58.63 -23.38 -11.76
C ALA A 10 57.54 -23.25 -10.70
N ALA A 11 57.93 -23.24 -9.42
CA ALA A 11 57.06 -22.98 -8.29
C ALA A 11 56.60 -21.51 -8.29
N THR A 12 55.30 -21.28 -8.47
CA THR A 12 54.70 -19.95 -8.36
C THR A 12 54.28 -19.72 -6.91
N SER A 13 55.00 -18.83 -6.23
CA SER A 13 54.68 -18.34 -4.89
C SER A 13 53.41 -17.47 -4.94
N HIS A 14 52.30 -17.98 -4.40
CA HIS A 14 51.12 -17.17 -4.14
C HIS A 14 51.24 -16.51 -2.77
N LYS A 15 51.33 -15.19 -2.80
CA LYS A 15 51.31 -14.28 -1.66
C LYS A 15 49.87 -14.27 -1.10
N GLU A 16 49.68 -14.79 0.12
CA GLU A 16 48.42 -14.66 0.86
C GLU A 16 48.21 -13.20 1.27
N ASP A 17 47.44 -12.47 0.46
CA ASP A 17 46.87 -11.20 0.87
C ASP A 17 45.72 -11.48 1.84
N ASN A 18 45.96 -11.15 3.11
CA ASN A 18 45.04 -11.30 4.22
C ASN A 18 43.97 -10.18 4.15
N PRO A 19 42.69 -10.46 3.82
CA PRO A 19 41.69 -9.41 3.76
C PRO A 19 41.23 -9.06 5.19
N LYS A 20 41.54 -7.84 5.63
CA LYS A 20 40.90 -7.19 6.78
C LYS A 20 39.40 -6.98 6.47
N GLY A 21 38.61 -8.03 6.60
CA GLY A 21 37.16 -8.02 6.49
C GLY A 21 36.53 -7.51 7.78
N SER A 22 36.50 -6.20 7.98
CA SER A 22 35.51 -5.58 8.88
C SER A 22 34.18 -5.51 8.11
N THR A 23 33.48 -6.64 8.03
CA THR A 23 32.06 -6.63 7.65
C THR A 23 31.29 -6.07 8.83
N SER A 24 31.11 -4.75 8.84
CA SER A 24 30.01 -4.12 9.57
C SER A 24 28.71 -4.72 9.04
N SER A 25 28.28 -5.84 9.61
CA SER A 25 27.02 -6.50 9.31
C SER A 25 25.91 -5.54 9.74
N LYS A 26 25.49 -4.68 8.81
CA LYS A 26 24.25 -3.93 8.97
C LYS A 26 23.19 -4.96 9.32
N PRO A 27 22.42 -4.78 10.41
CA PRO A 27 21.39 -5.73 10.76
C PRO A 27 20.49 -5.93 9.55
N ILE A 28 20.28 -7.20 9.16
CA ILE A 28 19.34 -7.54 8.11
C ILE A 28 17.98 -7.12 8.65
N ILE A 29 17.51 -5.95 8.22
CA ILE A 29 16.19 -5.46 8.58
C ILE A 29 15.22 -6.46 7.95
N PRO A 30 14.41 -7.18 8.75
CA PRO A 30 13.42 -8.10 8.21
C PRO A 30 12.53 -7.33 7.23
N SER A 31 12.15 -7.97 6.12
CA SER A 31 11.15 -7.38 5.24
C SER A 31 9.91 -7.04 6.07
N TRP A 32 9.20 -5.98 5.72
CA TRP A 32 8.03 -5.57 6.47
C TRP A 32 7.01 -6.72 6.63
N ARG A 33 6.91 -7.61 5.65
CA ARG A 33 6.08 -8.83 5.70
C ARG A 33 6.50 -9.76 6.83
N SER A 34 7.77 -10.18 6.85
CA SER A 34 8.28 -11.10 7.87
C SER A 34 8.14 -10.55 9.30
N ALA A 35 8.36 -9.25 9.49
CA ALA A 35 8.16 -8.60 10.77
C ALA A 35 6.67 -8.57 11.19
N ILE A 36 5.77 -8.38 10.24
CA ILE A 36 4.32 -8.41 10.47
C ILE A 36 3.83 -9.84 10.79
N VAL A 37 4.31 -10.86 10.08
CA VAL A 37 4.01 -12.27 10.38
C VAL A 37 4.47 -12.61 11.80
N ALA A 38 5.72 -12.31 12.13
CA ALA A 38 6.28 -12.56 13.46
C ALA A 38 5.49 -11.85 14.57
N TRP A 39 5.04 -10.62 14.31
CA TRP A 39 4.20 -9.88 15.26
C TRP A 39 2.84 -10.55 15.48
N TYR A 40 2.16 -10.95 14.40
CA TYR A 40 0.86 -11.62 14.52
C TYR A 40 0.97 -13.01 15.15
N ALA A 41 2.10 -13.70 15.00
CA ALA A 41 2.40 -14.96 15.67
C ALA A 41 2.69 -14.82 17.18
N GLY A 42 2.47 -13.65 17.78
CA GLY A 42 2.71 -13.37 19.20
C GLY A 42 4.06 -12.74 19.51
N GLY A 43 4.83 -12.34 18.49
CA GLY A 43 6.09 -11.62 18.65
C GLY A 43 5.92 -10.15 19.07
N ALA A 44 7.05 -9.46 19.24
CA ALA A 44 7.06 -8.03 19.56
C ALA A 44 6.52 -7.18 18.41
N LYS A 45 5.85 -6.06 18.74
CA LYS A 45 5.36 -5.10 17.75
C LYS A 45 6.53 -4.54 16.91
N PRO A 46 6.43 -4.51 15.57
CA PRO A 46 7.50 -3.99 14.72
C PRO A 46 7.74 -2.49 14.95
N PRO A 47 8.94 -1.99 14.63
CA PRO A 47 9.22 -0.56 14.62
C PRO A 47 8.23 0.23 13.77
N LEU A 48 8.00 1.50 14.12
CA LEU A 48 7.03 2.37 13.43
C LEU A 48 7.33 2.53 11.94
N THR A 49 8.60 2.44 11.53
CA THR A 49 9.00 2.47 10.11
C THR A 49 8.45 1.27 9.34
N ILE A 50 8.53 0.07 9.91
CA ILE A 50 7.93 -1.15 9.34
C ILE A 50 6.42 -1.04 9.31
N MET A 51 5.81 -0.55 10.40
CA MET A 51 4.35 -0.36 10.47
C MET A 51 3.83 0.62 9.41
N ARG A 52 4.55 1.72 9.17
CA ARG A 52 4.19 2.69 8.11
C ARG A 52 4.32 2.08 6.72
N GLU A 53 5.31 1.24 6.49
CA GLU A 53 5.46 0.53 5.22
C GLU A 53 4.33 -0.47 5.01
N ALA A 54 4.04 -1.30 6.00
CA ALA A 54 2.94 -2.26 5.97
C ALA A 54 1.58 -1.56 5.74
N ALA A 55 1.37 -0.39 6.34
CA ALA A 55 0.16 0.41 6.16
C ALA A 55 -0.04 0.90 4.71
N LYS A 56 1.04 1.15 3.95
CA LYS A 56 0.93 1.47 2.52
C LYS A 56 0.34 0.31 1.72
N HIS A 57 0.51 -0.92 2.22
CA HIS A 57 -0.01 -2.14 1.60
C HIS A 57 -1.35 -2.61 2.19
N GLY A 58 -2.03 -1.78 2.99
CA GLY A 58 -3.33 -2.12 3.59
C GLY A 58 -3.24 -2.95 4.88
N VAL A 59 -2.04 -3.13 5.45
CA VAL A 59 -1.93 -3.73 6.79
C VAL A 59 -2.15 -2.63 7.83
N ALA A 60 -3.36 -2.55 8.36
CA ALA A 60 -3.71 -1.54 9.34
C ALA A 60 -2.93 -1.72 10.67
N ASP A 61 -2.59 -0.61 11.33
CA ASP A 61 -1.92 -0.59 12.64
C ASP A 61 -2.77 -1.21 13.76
N ARG A 62 -4.08 -1.36 13.51
CA ARG A 62 -5.00 -2.10 14.37
C ARG A 62 -5.10 -3.54 13.87
N ILE A 63 -4.56 -4.44 14.67
CA ILE A 63 -4.81 -5.87 14.60
C ILE A 63 -6.34 -6.08 14.64
N PRO A 64 -7.00 -6.52 13.56
CA PRO A 64 -8.34 -7.06 13.73
C PRO A 64 -8.20 -8.26 14.69
N PRO A 65 -9.12 -8.47 15.64
CA PRO A 65 -9.14 -9.70 16.44
C PRO A 65 -9.06 -10.91 15.50
N VAL A 66 -8.58 -12.05 16.00
CA VAL A 66 -8.44 -13.29 15.22
C VAL A 66 -9.78 -13.59 14.56
N THR A 67 -9.89 -13.27 13.27
CA THR A 67 -11.17 -13.25 12.55
C THR A 67 -10.93 -13.50 11.08
N LYS A 68 -11.99 -13.89 10.39
CA LYS A 68 -12.04 -14.00 8.93
C LYS A 68 -11.61 -12.71 8.22
N ASP A 69 -11.83 -11.55 8.85
CA ASP A 69 -11.42 -10.26 8.32
C ASP A 69 -9.89 -10.06 8.36
N ARG A 70 -9.17 -10.66 9.31
CA ARG A 70 -7.70 -10.63 9.34
C ARG A 70 -7.11 -11.39 8.15
N VAL A 71 -7.58 -12.61 7.89
CA VAL A 71 -7.12 -13.41 6.74
C VAL A 71 -7.32 -12.63 5.45
N ARG A 72 -8.53 -12.10 5.23
CA ARG A 72 -8.84 -11.29 4.05
C ARG A 72 -7.92 -10.07 3.90
N ALA A 73 -7.68 -9.31 4.98
CA ALA A 73 -6.82 -8.14 4.93
C ALA A 73 -5.38 -8.51 4.56
N LEU A 74 -4.84 -9.61 5.09
CA LEU A 74 -3.50 -10.10 4.77
C LEU A 74 -3.42 -10.66 3.34
N THR A 75 -4.43 -11.38 2.87
CA THR A 75 -4.52 -11.82 1.46
C THR A 75 -4.49 -10.62 0.53
N LEU A 76 -5.27 -9.57 0.84
CA LEU A 76 -5.30 -8.31 0.09
C LEU A 76 -3.95 -7.56 0.13
N ALA A 77 -3.18 -7.71 1.21
CA ALA A 77 -1.80 -7.20 1.31
C ALA A 77 -0.75 -8.07 0.56
N GLY A 78 -1.19 -9.16 -0.08
CA GLY A 78 -0.36 -10.04 -0.89
C GLY A 78 0.48 -11.04 -0.11
N PHE A 79 0.04 -11.41 1.10
CA PHE A 79 0.61 -12.51 1.87
C PHE A 79 0.22 -13.84 1.20
N ASP A 80 1.16 -14.77 1.10
CA ASP A 80 0.89 -16.09 0.55
C ASP A 80 0.26 -17.03 1.60
N ALA A 81 -0.08 -18.25 1.19
CA ALA A 81 -0.73 -19.21 2.08
C ALA A 81 0.12 -19.56 3.31
N GLU A 82 1.45 -19.63 3.17
CA GLU A 82 2.36 -19.96 4.27
C GLU A 82 2.41 -18.82 5.28
N ASP A 83 2.60 -17.59 4.78
CA ASP A 83 2.57 -16.36 5.56
C ASP A 83 1.24 -16.20 6.32
N LEU A 84 0.11 -16.51 5.68
CA LEU A 84 -1.23 -16.40 6.27
C LEU A 84 -1.44 -17.39 7.42
N VAL A 85 -1.01 -18.64 7.25
CA VAL A 85 -1.10 -19.67 8.29
C VAL A 85 -0.21 -19.29 9.48
N ALA A 86 0.99 -18.79 9.22
CA ALA A 86 1.89 -18.33 10.27
C ALA A 86 1.36 -17.10 11.03
N ALA A 87 0.69 -16.17 10.33
CA ALA A 87 0.12 -14.96 10.91
C ALA A 87 -1.23 -15.16 11.63
N VAL A 88 -1.89 -16.31 11.46
CA VAL A 88 -3.17 -16.63 12.10
C VAL A 88 -3.17 -18.05 12.66
N PRO A 89 -2.25 -18.38 13.59
CA PRO A 89 -2.07 -19.74 14.10
C PRO A 89 -3.30 -20.28 14.85
N GLU A 90 -4.23 -19.41 15.23
CA GLU A 90 -5.44 -19.78 15.94
C GLU A 90 -6.55 -20.34 15.02
N LEU A 91 -6.40 -20.20 13.69
CA LEU A 91 -7.32 -20.79 12.71
C LEU A 91 -6.73 -22.08 12.12
N ASN A 92 -7.62 -23.02 11.78
CA ASN A 92 -7.21 -24.21 11.04
C ASN A 92 -6.63 -23.79 9.67
N PRO A 93 -5.44 -24.29 9.28
CA PRO A 93 -4.80 -23.94 8.01
C PRO A 93 -5.70 -24.11 6.78
N ILE A 94 -6.52 -25.18 6.73
CA ILE A 94 -7.47 -25.42 5.65
C ILE A 94 -8.50 -24.28 5.58
N HIS A 95 -8.95 -23.79 6.74
CA HIS A 95 -9.89 -22.68 6.79
C HIS A 95 -9.24 -21.36 6.37
N VAL A 96 -7.96 -21.14 6.69
CA VAL A 96 -7.21 -19.96 6.24
C VAL A 96 -7.11 -19.93 4.72
N ILE A 97 -6.78 -21.07 4.10
CA ILE A 97 -6.69 -21.21 2.64
C ILE A 97 -8.06 -20.97 1.98
N ASP A 98 -9.12 -21.63 2.44
CA ASP A 98 -10.49 -21.44 1.93
C ASP A 98 -10.95 -19.96 2.05
N LEU A 99 -10.60 -19.27 3.13
CA LEU A 99 -10.91 -17.85 3.29
C LEU A 99 -10.13 -16.96 2.32
N ALA A 100 -8.87 -17.30 2.04
CA ALA A 100 -8.03 -16.57 1.10
C ALA A 100 -8.50 -16.76 -0.36
N GLU A 101 -8.86 -17.98 -0.74
CA GLU A 101 -9.39 -18.31 -2.08
C GLU A 101 -10.73 -17.62 -2.38
N ARG A 102 -11.51 -17.30 -1.34
CA ARG A 102 -12.76 -16.52 -1.48
C ARG A 102 -12.54 -15.03 -1.74
N VAL A 103 -11.30 -14.54 -1.72
CA VAL A 103 -10.99 -13.17 -2.13
C VAL A 103 -11.01 -13.13 -3.66
N PRO A 104 -11.96 -12.41 -4.28
CA PRO A 104 -12.08 -12.39 -5.73
C PRO A 104 -10.86 -11.69 -6.35
N GLY A 105 -10.44 -12.14 -7.53
CA GLY A 105 -9.29 -11.56 -8.24
C GLY A 105 -9.47 -10.06 -8.53
N GLU A 106 -10.71 -9.61 -8.71
CA GLU A 106 -11.07 -8.21 -8.85
C GLU A 106 -10.68 -7.38 -7.61
N ALA A 107 -10.73 -7.96 -6.41
CA ALA A 107 -10.31 -7.26 -5.19
C ALA A 107 -8.81 -6.94 -5.22
N MET A 108 -7.97 -7.85 -5.71
CA MET A 108 -6.55 -7.61 -5.88
C MET A 108 -6.29 -6.51 -6.92
N SER A 109 -7.03 -6.53 -8.04
CA SER A 109 -6.95 -5.49 -9.08
C SER A 109 -7.38 -4.10 -8.57
N ILE A 110 -8.43 -4.04 -7.73
CA ILE A 110 -8.86 -2.81 -7.05
C ILE A 110 -7.72 -2.23 -6.21
N LEU A 111 -7.05 -3.06 -5.42
CA LEU A 111 -5.94 -2.61 -4.56
C LEU A 111 -4.74 -2.15 -5.37
N ASP A 112 -4.32 -2.92 -6.38
CA ASP A 112 -3.21 -2.54 -7.27
C ASP A 112 -3.44 -1.16 -7.89
N LYS A 113 -4.65 -0.91 -8.41
CA LYS A 113 -5.03 0.38 -8.98
C LYS A 113 -5.07 1.47 -7.91
N HIS A 114 -5.56 1.17 -6.71
CA HIS A 114 -5.51 2.14 -5.62
C HIS A 114 -4.07 2.53 -5.27
N LEU A 115 -3.15 1.57 -5.15
CA LEU A 115 -1.73 1.81 -4.88
C LEU A 115 -1.06 2.64 -5.98
N GLN A 116 -1.54 2.55 -7.23
CA GLN A 116 -1.13 3.38 -8.36
C GLN A 116 -1.69 4.81 -8.33
N GLY A 117 -2.49 5.18 -7.32
CA GLY A 117 -3.04 6.52 -7.17
C GLY A 117 -4.46 6.70 -7.71
N TYR A 118 -5.08 5.66 -8.27
CA TYR A 118 -6.42 5.79 -8.85
C TYR A 118 -7.49 6.04 -7.78
N THR A 119 -8.50 6.83 -8.15
CA THR A 119 -9.69 7.10 -7.34
C THR A 119 -10.74 5.99 -7.51
N PRO A 120 -11.69 5.81 -6.58
CA PRO A 120 -12.70 4.76 -6.72
C PRO A 120 -13.51 4.79 -8.02
N LEU A 121 -13.79 6.00 -8.54
CA LEU A 121 -14.48 6.18 -9.81
C LEU A 121 -13.63 5.69 -11.00
N GLU A 122 -12.33 5.97 -10.94
CA GLU A 122 -11.35 5.54 -11.95
C GLU A 122 -11.06 4.03 -11.88
N ILE A 123 -11.17 3.43 -10.69
CA ILE A 123 -11.03 1.98 -10.48
C ILE A 123 -12.28 1.26 -11.03
N GLU A 124 -13.48 1.74 -10.69
CA GLU A 124 -14.75 1.21 -11.22
C GLU A 124 -14.73 1.13 -12.75
N ALA A 125 -14.29 2.19 -13.42
CA ALA A 125 -14.20 2.23 -14.88
C ALA A 125 -13.17 1.25 -15.49
N ARG A 126 -12.25 0.69 -14.69
CA ARG A 126 -11.15 -0.17 -15.17
C ARG A 126 -11.28 -1.63 -14.77
N VAL A 127 -11.93 -1.92 -13.64
CA VAL A 127 -11.94 -3.26 -13.02
C VAL A 127 -13.28 -3.97 -13.26
N ASP A 128 -14.14 -3.44 -14.12
CA ASP A 128 -15.49 -3.98 -14.42
C ASP A 128 -16.26 -4.36 -13.14
N THR A 129 -16.27 -3.44 -12.18
CA THR A 129 -16.85 -3.68 -10.86
C THR A 129 -17.58 -2.43 -10.39
N SER A 130 -18.60 -2.63 -9.55
CA SER A 130 -19.40 -1.51 -9.06
C SER A 130 -18.60 -0.61 -8.10
N ARG A 131 -18.86 0.69 -8.09
CA ARG A 131 -18.27 1.61 -7.09
C ARG A 131 -18.44 1.13 -5.64
N PRO A 132 -19.62 0.66 -5.19
CA PRO A 132 -19.78 0.10 -3.84
C PRO A 132 -18.82 -1.05 -3.54
N SER A 133 -18.56 -1.94 -4.51
CA SER A 133 -17.58 -3.02 -4.38
C SER A 133 -16.17 -2.48 -4.18
N VAL A 134 -15.78 -1.43 -4.92
CA VAL A 134 -14.48 -0.76 -4.74
C VAL A 134 -14.32 -0.26 -3.31
N TYR A 135 -15.31 0.48 -2.79
CA TYR A 135 -15.28 0.98 -1.42
C TYR A 135 -15.24 -0.14 -0.39
N TYR A 136 -15.99 -1.22 -0.61
CA TYR A 136 -16.01 -2.39 0.26
C TYR A 136 -14.61 -3.02 0.39
N TRP A 137 -13.94 -3.28 -0.73
CA TRP A 137 -12.61 -3.92 -0.72
C TRP A 137 -11.52 -3.01 -0.16
N LEU A 138 -11.54 -1.72 -0.47
CA LEU A 138 -10.61 -0.76 0.15
C LEU A 138 -10.80 -0.69 1.66
N SER A 139 -12.04 -0.67 2.15
CA SER A 139 -12.34 -0.69 3.58
C SER A 139 -11.87 -1.99 4.26
N LYS A 140 -12.08 -3.14 3.62
CA LYS A 140 -11.59 -4.44 4.13
C LYS A 140 -10.07 -4.54 4.15
N ALA A 141 -9.39 -3.84 3.25
CA ALA A 141 -7.94 -3.64 3.28
C ALA A 141 -7.48 -2.50 4.20
N GLY A 142 -8.37 -1.85 4.97
CA GLY A 142 -7.99 -0.72 5.83
C GLY A 142 -7.48 0.52 5.08
N LEU A 143 -7.70 0.60 3.77
CA LEU A 143 -7.23 1.68 2.90
C LEU A 143 -8.27 2.80 2.82
N LYS A 144 -7.80 4.04 2.90
CA LYS A 144 -8.64 5.22 2.69
C LYS A 144 -8.69 5.54 1.20
N PRO A 145 -9.88 5.57 0.58
CA PRO A 145 -10.00 5.86 -0.84
C PRO A 145 -9.39 7.20 -1.23
N HIS A 146 -8.68 7.23 -2.36
CA HIS A 146 -8.20 8.47 -2.94
C HIS A 146 -9.38 9.33 -3.37
N LYS A 147 -9.34 10.60 -2.97
CA LYS A 147 -10.32 11.59 -3.39
C LYS A 147 -9.66 12.39 -4.50
N ARG A 148 -10.31 12.48 -5.66
CA ARG A 148 -9.94 13.53 -6.62
C ARG A 148 -10.29 14.86 -5.94
N SER A 149 -9.28 15.61 -5.52
CA SER A 149 -9.51 17.01 -5.24
C SER A 149 -9.98 17.63 -6.55
N ARG A 150 -11.14 18.29 -6.54
CA ARG A 150 -11.45 19.19 -7.65
C ARG A 150 -10.32 20.22 -7.74
N ASP A 151 -10.01 20.66 -8.96
CA ASP A 151 -8.99 21.66 -9.17
C ASP A 151 -9.26 22.87 -8.26
N GLU A 152 -8.17 23.47 -7.78
CA GLU A 152 -8.30 24.68 -6.99
C GLU A 152 -8.98 25.78 -7.81
N LEU A 153 -9.89 26.50 -7.17
CA LEU A 153 -10.53 27.65 -7.79
C LEU A 153 -9.46 28.69 -8.13
N SER A 154 -9.40 29.11 -9.39
CA SER A 154 -8.57 30.26 -9.78
C SER A 154 -9.00 31.51 -9.02
N VAL A 155 -8.09 32.48 -8.86
CA VAL A 155 -8.40 33.77 -8.20
C VAL A 155 -9.60 34.46 -8.87
N ARG A 156 -9.70 34.36 -10.21
CA ARG A 156 -10.81 34.89 -10.99
C ARG A 156 -12.13 34.19 -10.65
N GLN A 157 -12.15 32.86 -10.61
CA GLN A 157 -13.34 32.09 -10.23
C GLN A 157 -13.77 32.40 -8.80
N ARG A 158 -12.84 32.50 -7.83
CA ARG A 158 -13.19 32.89 -6.45
C ARG A 158 -13.88 34.25 -6.38
N ARG A 159 -13.38 35.26 -7.10
CA ARG A 159 -14.02 36.59 -7.16
C ARG A 159 -15.43 36.53 -7.78
N GLN A 160 -15.61 35.73 -8.82
CA GLN A 160 -16.91 35.55 -9.46
C GLN A 160 -17.91 34.81 -8.56
N ILE A 161 -17.44 33.79 -7.82
CA ILE A 161 -18.21 33.06 -6.81
C ILE A 161 -18.68 34.00 -5.69
N VAL A 162 -17.79 34.81 -5.13
CA VAL A 162 -18.13 35.78 -4.07
C VAL A 162 -19.14 36.80 -4.57
N ARG A 163 -18.97 37.33 -5.79
CA ARG A 163 -19.93 38.27 -6.39
C ARG A 163 -21.30 37.63 -6.57
N ALA A 164 -21.37 36.41 -7.12
CA ALA A 164 -22.63 35.69 -7.28
C ALA A 164 -23.32 35.44 -5.94
N PHE A 165 -22.56 35.08 -4.91
CA PHE A 165 -23.09 34.90 -3.56
C PHE A 165 -23.65 36.21 -2.98
N ASN A 166 -22.92 37.33 -3.11
CA ASN A 166 -23.39 38.64 -2.67
C ASN A 166 -24.63 39.13 -3.43
N ASN A 167 -24.87 38.63 -4.63
CA ASN A 167 -26.09 38.86 -5.40
C ASN A 167 -27.27 37.97 -4.97
N GLY A 168 -27.11 37.14 -3.92
CA GLY A 168 -28.15 36.27 -3.38
C GLY A 168 -28.29 34.93 -4.11
N GLU A 169 -27.35 34.57 -5.00
CA GLU A 169 -27.43 33.28 -5.68
C GLU A 169 -27.16 32.10 -4.71
N PRO A 170 -27.97 31.02 -4.76
CA PRO A 170 -27.74 29.85 -3.91
C PRO A 170 -26.39 29.19 -4.18
N MET A 171 -25.69 28.75 -3.13
CA MET A 171 -24.38 28.09 -3.24
C MET A 171 -24.40 26.84 -4.14
N THR A 172 -25.52 26.12 -4.20
CA THR A 172 -25.70 24.95 -5.08
C THR A 172 -25.67 25.34 -6.56
N VAL A 173 -26.32 26.45 -6.91
CA VAL A 173 -26.33 27.00 -8.28
C VAL A 173 -24.94 27.51 -8.66
N ILE A 174 -24.29 28.23 -7.74
CA ILE A 174 -22.91 28.70 -7.92
C ILE A 174 -21.97 27.51 -8.15
N ALA A 175 -22.03 26.48 -7.30
CA ALA A 175 -21.20 25.28 -7.38
C ALA A 175 -21.34 24.58 -8.75
N SER A 176 -22.58 24.41 -9.21
CA SER A 176 -22.86 23.83 -10.53
C SER A 176 -22.25 24.67 -11.66
N ARG A 177 -22.50 25.99 -11.68
CA ARG A 177 -22.03 26.91 -12.72
C ARG A 177 -20.51 27.01 -12.82
N PHE A 178 -19.80 26.96 -11.69
CA PHE A 178 -18.34 27.07 -11.67
C PHE A 178 -17.63 25.70 -11.64
N ASN A 179 -18.36 24.59 -11.79
CA ASN A 179 -17.85 23.23 -11.61
C ASN A 179 -17.06 23.05 -10.29
N ALA A 180 -17.51 23.72 -9.22
CA ALA A 180 -16.88 23.71 -7.91
C ALA A 180 -17.64 22.80 -6.94
N SER A 181 -16.98 22.31 -5.88
CA SER A 181 -17.72 21.70 -4.77
C SER A 181 -18.41 22.78 -3.94
N ILE A 182 -19.52 22.43 -3.27
CA ILE A 182 -20.21 23.35 -2.34
C ILE A 182 -19.26 23.81 -1.23
N ASP A 183 -18.35 22.95 -0.77
CA ASP A 183 -17.34 23.31 0.22
C ASP A 183 -16.32 24.32 -0.31
N GLN A 184 -15.89 24.19 -1.58
CA GLN A 184 -15.03 25.19 -2.23
C GLN A 184 -15.73 26.55 -2.33
N VAL A 185 -17.03 26.57 -2.67
CA VAL A 185 -17.84 27.79 -2.70
C VAL A 185 -17.94 28.40 -1.30
N ARG A 186 -18.30 27.61 -0.29
CA ARG A 186 -18.39 28.04 1.11
C ARG A 186 -17.06 28.61 1.61
N TYR A 187 -15.95 27.95 1.29
CA TYR A 187 -14.61 28.40 1.67
C TYR A 187 -14.25 29.72 0.99
N ALA A 188 -14.55 29.88 -0.31
CA ALA A 188 -14.29 31.11 -1.04
C ALA A 188 -15.08 32.31 -0.46
N VAL A 189 -16.35 32.11 -0.09
CA VAL A 189 -17.17 33.14 0.57
C VAL A 189 -16.62 33.48 1.95
N LYS A 190 -16.27 32.47 2.76
CA LYS A 190 -15.73 32.66 4.11
C LYS A 190 -14.41 33.45 4.13
N GLN A 191 -13.54 33.25 3.14
CA GLN A 191 -12.26 33.97 3.03
C GLN A 191 -12.41 35.43 2.58
N ALA A 192 -13.57 35.81 2.05
CA ALA A 192 -13.84 37.16 1.56
C ALA A 192 -14.67 38.02 2.53
N SER A 193 -15.16 37.42 3.62
CA SER A 193 -15.86 38.09 4.72
C SER A 193 -14.87 38.44 5.82
#